data_AF-A0A959G9B2-F1
#
_entry.id   AF-A0A959G9B2-F1
#
_cell.length_a   1.000
_cell.length_b   1.000
_cell.length_c   1.000
_cell.angle_alpha   90.00
_cell.angle_beta   90.00
_cell.angle_gamma   90.00
#
_symmetry.space_group_name_H-M   'P 1'
#
loop_
_entity.id
_entity.type
_entity.pdbx_description
1 polymer ?
#
loop_
_entity_poly.entity_id
_entity_poly.type
_entity_poly.pdbx_seq_one_letter_code
_entity_poly.pdbx_strand_id
1 'polypeptide(L)'
;MNNWMPGILMILGILFFSCQQQSKAQKTVDFKINIDPDLKSVSLEFDPKIIVDQSLAASFDLRVKGQVRNVITKKVVDGSTLKLVPPVRLSRDVVYEIYRKGVLADTFIINIKPETSPEIVDIFPIADTLPENLLKIYISFNSPMQTGNVMQYIRVIGGQGDTLEDVLLEMNEELWNEERTRLTVWLHPGRVKRGLIPNEKSGNPLEEGKTYSIHISGEWKSQSGVHLSSSFEKRIFVGPRDEASPNPENWKINAQKDRIIIQFDEPLDYVLLNDNLFAIYDDHHKVIQGKFDVERSGQSITFIPDQEMRQDKYLMEVYSILEDFVGNNLNHEFDRRVDRGNVETKVKVLKFVVE
;
A
#
# COMPACT_ATOMS: atom_id res chain seq x y z
N MET A 1 2.88 93.16 -49.48
CA MET A 1 4.24 92.90 -49.99
C MET A 1 5.06 92.30 -48.86
N ASN A 2 5.90 91.32 -49.21
CA ASN A 2 6.62 90.36 -48.38
C ASN A 2 5.78 89.16 -47.91
N ASN A 3 5.77 88.02 -48.62
CA ASN A 3 6.82 87.03 -48.95
C ASN A 3 7.02 85.95 -47.87
N TRP A 4 6.62 84.73 -48.25
CA TRP A 4 7.37 83.45 -48.19
C TRP A 4 6.75 82.26 -47.43
N MET A 5 6.41 81.29 -48.27
CA MET A 5 6.45 79.81 -48.20
C MET A 5 5.58 79.02 -47.20
N PRO A 6 4.89 77.97 -47.69
CA PRO A 6 4.13 77.03 -46.88
C PRO A 6 5.02 75.89 -46.36
N GLY A 7 4.90 75.58 -45.07
CA GLY A 7 5.47 74.37 -44.48
C GLY A 7 4.65 73.14 -44.86
N ILE A 8 5.26 72.26 -45.66
CA ILE A 8 4.78 70.91 -45.95
C ILE A 8 5.00 70.05 -44.70
N LEU A 9 3.91 69.64 -44.04
CA LEU A 9 3.96 68.66 -42.96
C LEU A 9 3.99 67.26 -43.60
N MET A 10 5.19 66.70 -43.74
CA MET A 10 5.40 65.35 -44.25
C MET A 10 5.08 64.33 -43.15
N ILE A 11 3.90 63.70 -43.24
CA ILE A 11 3.52 62.57 -42.38
C ILE A 11 4.36 61.36 -42.81
N LEU A 12 5.41 61.05 -42.05
CA LEU A 12 6.12 59.77 -42.16
C LEU A 12 5.22 58.66 -41.61
N GLY A 13 4.50 57.98 -42.51
CA GLY A 13 3.89 56.69 -42.24
C GLY A 13 4.97 55.62 -42.10
N ILE A 14 5.38 55.31 -40.88
CA ILE A 14 6.21 54.14 -40.60
C ILE A 14 5.29 52.91 -40.73
N LEU A 15 5.34 52.28 -41.91
CA LEU A 15 4.84 50.93 -42.12
C LEU A 15 5.66 49.99 -41.23
N PHE A 16 5.11 49.63 -40.07
CA PHE A 16 5.55 48.44 -39.36
C PHE A 16 5.21 47.24 -40.25
N PHE A 17 6.20 46.79 -41.02
CA PHE A 17 6.22 45.42 -41.51
C PHE A 17 6.31 44.53 -40.27
N SER A 18 5.14 44.12 -39.79
CA SER A 18 4.98 43.02 -38.85
C SER A 18 5.44 41.77 -39.58
N CYS A 19 6.74 41.50 -39.52
CA CYS A 19 7.30 40.22 -39.88
C CYS A 19 6.86 39.25 -38.79
N GLN A 20 5.63 38.76 -38.90
CA GLN A 20 5.23 37.52 -38.25
C GLN A 20 6.09 36.41 -38.87
N GLN A 21 7.28 36.25 -38.29
CA GLN A 21 8.05 35.03 -38.47
C GLN A 21 7.27 33.96 -37.70
N GLN A 22 6.26 33.40 -38.37
CA GLN A 22 5.65 32.14 -37.99
C GLN A 22 6.79 31.13 -37.89
N SER A 23 7.20 30.88 -36.65
CA SER A 23 7.95 29.69 -36.28
C SER A 23 7.06 28.51 -36.68
N LYS A 24 7.24 28.03 -37.91
CA LYS A 24 6.76 26.71 -38.30
C LYS A 24 7.50 25.74 -37.40
N ALA A 25 6.84 25.31 -36.33
CA ALA A 25 7.24 24.11 -35.60
C ALA A 25 7.28 22.98 -36.62
N GLN A 26 8.50 22.61 -37.00
CA GLN A 26 8.76 21.55 -37.95
C GLN A 26 8.36 20.25 -37.27
N LYS A 27 7.11 19.79 -37.47
CA LYS A 27 6.62 18.47 -37.03
C LYS A 27 7.56 17.41 -37.61
N THR A 28 8.51 17.00 -36.80
CA THR A 28 9.60 16.12 -37.18
C THR A 28 9.24 14.75 -36.62
N VAL A 29 8.60 13.93 -37.46
CA VAL A 29 8.09 12.58 -37.20
C VAL A 29 6.82 12.56 -36.35
N ASP A 30 5.71 12.14 -36.96
CA ASP A 30 4.47 11.83 -36.25
C ASP A 30 4.63 10.46 -35.56
N PHE A 31 4.38 10.43 -34.26
CA PHE A 31 4.26 9.21 -33.46
C PHE A 31 2.97 9.30 -32.64
N LYS A 32 2.42 8.15 -32.27
CA LYS A 32 1.28 8.07 -31.36
C LYS A 32 1.79 7.75 -29.95
N ILE A 33 1.29 8.48 -28.95
CA ILE A 33 1.60 8.21 -27.55
C ILE A 33 0.59 7.19 -27.02
N ASN A 34 1.10 6.09 -26.48
CA ASN A 34 0.32 5.08 -25.76
C ASN A 34 0.83 4.99 -24.33
N ILE A 35 -0.04 5.19 -23.34
CA ILE A 35 0.30 5.11 -21.91
C ILE A 35 0.01 3.68 -21.44
N ASP A 36 0.97 3.09 -20.74
CA ASP A 36 0.80 1.79 -20.09
C ASP A 36 -0.32 1.89 -19.03
N PRO A 37 -1.35 1.03 -19.04
CA PRO A 37 -2.44 1.06 -18.05
C PRO A 37 -1.95 1.02 -16.60
N ASP A 38 -0.83 0.34 -16.33
CA ASP A 38 -0.19 0.24 -15.01
C ASP A 38 0.63 1.49 -14.62
N LEU A 39 0.71 2.47 -15.52
CA LEU A 39 1.50 3.70 -15.43
C LEU A 39 3.01 3.47 -15.27
N LYS A 40 3.49 2.28 -15.61
CA LYS A 40 4.92 1.93 -15.52
C LYS A 40 5.74 2.51 -16.67
N SER A 41 5.10 2.93 -17.75
CA SER A 41 5.80 3.40 -18.95
C SER A 41 4.91 4.19 -19.91
N VAL A 42 5.55 4.86 -20.87
CA VAL A 42 4.89 5.48 -22.02
C VAL A 42 5.59 5.01 -23.30
N SER A 43 4.82 4.68 -24.31
CA SER A 43 5.29 4.19 -25.61
C SER A 43 5.05 5.23 -26.70
N LEU A 44 6.06 5.48 -27.52
CA LEU A 44 5.97 6.26 -28.76
C LEU A 44 5.91 5.27 -29.93
N GLU A 45 4.75 5.16 -30.55
CA GLU A 45 4.50 4.28 -31.69
C GLU A 45 4.69 5.06 -32.99
N PHE A 46 5.66 4.64 -33.80
CA PHE A 46 6.01 5.25 -35.07
C PHE A 46 5.34 4.51 -36.23
N ASP A 47 5.24 5.18 -37.40
CA ASP A 47 4.88 4.50 -38.65
C ASP A 47 5.79 3.27 -38.85
N PRO A 48 5.27 2.08 -39.19
CA PRO A 48 6.06 0.86 -39.38
C PRO A 48 7.22 0.98 -40.37
N LYS A 49 7.20 1.98 -41.26
CA LYS A 49 8.30 2.28 -42.20
C LYS A 49 9.49 2.98 -41.53
N ILE A 50 9.32 3.50 -40.32
CA ILE A 50 10.37 4.18 -39.56
C ILE A 50 11.18 3.14 -38.78
N ILE A 51 12.48 3.11 -39.04
CA ILE A 51 13.41 2.29 -38.26
C ILE A 51 13.64 2.99 -36.92
N VAL A 52 13.14 2.39 -35.84
CA VAL A 52 13.43 2.82 -34.48
C VAL A 52 14.70 2.12 -34.04
N ASP A 53 15.82 2.84 -34.02
CA ASP A 53 17.09 2.34 -33.52
C ASP A 53 17.50 3.04 -32.21
N GLN A 54 18.64 2.64 -31.65
CA GLN A 54 19.17 3.23 -30.43
C GLN A 54 19.52 4.72 -30.58
N SER A 55 19.85 5.17 -31.79
CA SER A 55 20.16 6.57 -32.09
C SER A 55 18.90 7.44 -32.04
N LEU A 56 17.82 6.96 -32.66
CA LEU A 56 16.51 7.60 -32.59
C LEU A 56 16.00 7.61 -31.15
N ALA A 57 16.11 6.47 -30.44
CA ALA A 57 15.73 6.36 -29.04
C ALA A 57 16.49 7.37 -28.15
N ALA A 58 17.81 7.48 -28.33
CA ALA A 58 18.64 8.43 -27.60
C ALA A 58 18.18 9.89 -27.81
N SER A 59 17.53 10.20 -28.93
CA SER A 59 17.06 11.56 -29.24
C SER A 59 15.79 11.99 -28.49
N PHE A 60 15.06 11.08 -27.84
CA PHE A 60 13.82 11.40 -27.12
C PHE A 60 14.03 11.52 -25.60
N ASP A 61 13.44 12.51 -24.97
CA ASP A 61 13.44 12.69 -23.52
C ASP A 61 12.02 12.89 -22.99
N LEU A 62 11.79 12.41 -21.77
CA LEU A 62 10.56 12.66 -21.03
C LEU A 62 10.80 13.74 -19.98
N ARG A 63 9.88 14.69 -19.83
CA ARG A 63 9.94 15.75 -18.82
C ARG A 63 8.57 15.97 -18.20
N VAL A 64 8.54 16.42 -16.95
CA VAL A 64 7.31 16.92 -16.32
C VAL A 64 7.21 18.41 -16.60
N LYS A 65 6.07 18.88 -17.11
CA LYS A 65 5.86 20.29 -17.44
C LYS A 65 6.19 21.20 -16.26
N GLY A 66 7.01 22.22 -16.50
CA GLY A 66 7.48 23.15 -15.47
C GLY A 66 8.74 22.70 -14.72
N GLN A 67 9.21 21.47 -14.91
CA GLN A 67 10.51 21.01 -14.39
C GLN A 67 11.62 21.27 -15.39
N VAL A 68 12.81 21.62 -14.91
CA VAL A 68 13.98 21.88 -15.77
C VAL A 68 14.68 20.58 -16.17
N ARG A 69 14.63 19.56 -15.30
CA ARG A 69 15.32 18.28 -15.49
C ARG A 69 14.44 17.26 -16.21
N ASN A 70 15.09 16.45 -17.05
CA ASN A 70 14.44 15.30 -17.69
C ASN A 70 14.17 14.20 -16.64
N VAL A 71 13.08 13.48 -16.82
CA VAL A 71 12.83 12.22 -16.13
C VAL A 71 13.83 11.19 -16.67
N ILE A 72 14.63 10.60 -15.78
CA ILE A 72 15.49 9.48 -16.16
C ILE A 72 14.59 8.34 -16.64
N THR A 73 14.85 7.81 -17.82
CA THR A 73 14.04 6.72 -18.39
C THR A 73 14.96 5.66 -18.98
N LYS A 74 14.67 4.39 -18.69
CA LYS A 74 15.20 3.28 -19.49
C LYS A 74 14.45 3.28 -20.82
N LYS A 75 15.19 3.28 -21.93
CA LYS A 75 14.65 3.29 -23.28
C LYS A 75 14.70 1.88 -23.85
N VAL A 76 13.56 1.34 -24.26
CA VAL A 76 13.44 0.00 -24.84
C VAL A 76 12.85 0.13 -26.24
N VAL A 77 13.56 -0.39 -27.23
CA VAL A 77 13.11 -0.42 -28.63
C VAL A 77 12.46 -1.76 -28.90
N ASP A 78 11.24 -1.73 -29.45
CA ASP A 78 10.48 -2.92 -29.84
C ASP A 78 9.76 -2.65 -31.17
N GLY A 79 10.32 -3.18 -32.27
CA GLY A 79 9.80 -2.93 -33.62
C GLY A 79 9.73 -1.43 -33.96
N SER A 80 8.53 -0.95 -34.27
CA SER A 80 8.24 0.47 -34.53
C SER A 80 7.89 1.27 -33.27
N THR A 81 8.15 0.74 -32.07
CA THR A 81 7.81 1.37 -30.80
C THR A 81 9.05 1.69 -29.97
N LEU A 82 9.09 2.89 -29.40
CA LEU A 82 10.03 3.27 -28.35
C LEU A 82 9.30 3.37 -27.01
N LYS A 83 9.66 2.51 -26.06
CA LYS A 83 9.14 2.52 -24.70
C LYS A 83 10.07 3.28 -23.77
N LEU A 84 9.55 4.31 -23.11
CA LEU A 84 10.24 5.09 -22.07
C LEU A 84 9.76 4.61 -20.70
N VAL A 85 10.67 4.02 -19.93
CA VAL A 85 10.38 3.41 -18.62
C VAL A 85 11.04 4.24 -17.51
N PRO A 86 10.30 5.12 -16.83
CA PRO A 86 10.83 5.87 -15.68
C PRO A 86 11.11 4.94 -14.49
N PRO A 87 12.01 5.33 -13.55
CA PRO A 87 12.29 4.56 -12.34
C PRO A 87 11.11 4.56 -11.35
N VAL A 88 10.22 5.54 -11.47
CA VAL A 88 8.99 5.68 -10.66
C VAL A 88 7.81 5.72 -11.62
N ARG A 89 6.68 5.12 -11.23
CA ARG A 89 5.44 5.16 -12.02
C ARG A 89 5.06 6.60 -12.37
N LEU A 90 4.48 6.76 -13.56
CA LEU A 90 3.96 8.05 -14.01
C LEU A 90 2.77 8.46 -13.14
N SER A 91 2.67 9.74 -12.83
CA SER A 91 1.61 10.31 -11.99
C SER A 91 0.42 10.76 -12.83
N ARG A 92 -0.80 10.54 -12.32
CA ARG A 92 -2.03 11.07 -12.93
C ARG A 92 -2.12 12.58 -12.78
N ASP A 93 -2.88 13.23 -13.66
CA ASP A 93 -3.09 14.68 -13.71
C ASP A 93 -1.81 15.52 -13.84
N VAL A 94 -0.67 14.86 -14.14
CA VAL A 94 0.58 15.51 -14.47
C VAL A 94 0.70 15.63 -15.99
N VAL A 95 1.05 16.83 -16.45
CA VAL A 95 1.37 17.06 -17.85
C VAL A 95 2.82 16.67 -18.09
N TYR A 96 3.00 15.66 -18.92
CA TYR A 96 4.30 15.22 -19.41
C TYR A 96 4.58 15.81 -20.79
N GLU A 97 5.85 16.11 -21.02
CA GLU A 97 6.39 16.69 -22.24
C GLU A 97 7.39 15.70 -22.84
N ILE A 98 7.17 15.32 -24.09
CA ILE A 98 8.11 14.53 -24.89
C ILE A 98 8.98 15.51 -25.67
N TYR A 99 10.28 15.47 -25.43
CA TYR A 99 11.26 16.25 -26.16
C TYR A 99 11.98 15.37 -27.18
N ARG A 100 12.29 15.92 -28.35
CA ARG A 100 13.17 15.31 -29.34
C ARG A 100 14.33 16.25 -29.65
N LYS A 101 15.56 15.82 -29.40
CA LYS A 101 16.79 16.64 -29.55
C LYS A 101 16.65 18.02 -28.89
N GLY A 102 16.02 18.06 -27.70
CA GLY A 102 15.79 19.29 -26.95
C GLY A 102 14.62 20.17 -27.41
N VAL A 103 13.89 19.78 -28.46
CA VAL A 103 12.69 20.49 -28.94
C VAL A 103 11.44 19.76 -28.45
N LEU A 104 10.45 20.48 -27.93
CA LEU A 104 9.17 19.89 -27.52
C LEU A 104 8.50 19.24 -28.75
N ALA A 105 8.32 17.93 -28.70
CA ALA A 105 7.73 17.14 -29.77
C ALA A 105 6.22 16.96 -29.56
N ASP A 106 5.80 16.61 -28.35
CA ASP A 106 4.40 16.46 -27.99
C ASP A 106 4.20 16.52 -26.46
N THR A 107 2.95 16.61 -26.01
CA THR A 107 2.57 16.58 -24.60
C THR A 107 1.45 15.59 -24.37
N PHE A 108 1.42 14.96 -23.20
CA PHE A 108 0.30 14.14 -22.78
C PHE A 108 -0.04 14.38 -21.32
N ILE A 109 -1.30 14.20 -20.97
CA ILE A 109 -1.77 14.15 -19.60
C ILE A 109 -2.28 12.75 -19.32
N ILE A 110 -1.95 12.22 -18.14
CA ILE A 110 -2.47 10.93 -17.70
C ILE A 110 -3.84 11.17 -17.08
N ASN A 111 -4.86 11.23 -17.93
CA ASN A 111 -6.27 11.29 -17.55
C ASN A 111 -6.95 9.93 -17.76
N ILE A 112 -6.33 8.88 -17.23
CA ILE A 112 -6.95 7.55 -17.18
C ILE A 112 -7.87 7.58 -15.97
N LYS A 113 -9.18 7.57 -16.22
CA LYS A 113 -10.20 7.41 -15.17
C LYS A 113 -9.89 6.09 -14.44
N PRO A 114 -9.75 6.07 -13.10
CA PRO A 114 -9.61 4.80 -12.40
C PRO A 114 -10.86 3.97 -12.69
N GLU A 115 -10.67 2.69 -13.04
CA GLU A 115 -11.78 1.80 -13.32
C GLU A 115 -12.68 1.60 -12.08
N THR A 116 -12.16 1.81 -10.87
CA THR A 116 -12.90 1.80 -9.61
C THR A 116 -12.44 2.91 -8.67
N SER A 117 -13.38 3.51 -7.93
CA SER A 117 -13.01 4.41 -6.84
C SER A 117 -12.30 3.61 -5.74
N PRO A 118 -11.30 4.18 -5.05
CA PRO A 118 -10.68 3.51 -3.93
C PRO A 118 -11.71 3.31 -2.81
N GLU A 119 -11.68 2.15 -2.19
CA GLU A 119 -12.56 1.76 -1.10
C GLU A 119 -11.75 1.07 0.00
N ILE A 120 -12.22 1.20 1.23
CA ILE A 120 -11.74 0.37 2.33
C ILE A 120 -12.40 -0.99 2.19
N VAL A 121 -11.55 -2.01 2.01
CA VAL A 121 -11.98 -3.41 1.96
C VAL A 121 -12.36 -3.85 3.36
N ASP A 122 -11.46 -3.62 4.33
CA ASP A 122 -11.65 -4.03 5.71
C ASP A 122 -10.73 -3.26 6.67
N ILE A 123 -11.11 -3.28 7.96
CA ILE A 123 -10.22 -2.95 9.07
C ILE A 123 -10.07 -4.18 9.96
N PHE A 124 -8.83 -4.67 10.09
CA PHE A 124 -8.49 -5.81 10.95
C PHE A 124 -7.97 -5.32 12.31
N PRO A 125 -8.26 -6.03 13.41
CA PRO A 125 -9.10 -7.23 13.47
C PRO A 125 -10.56 -6.98 13.08
N ILE A 126 -11.23 -7.97 12.46
CA ILE A 126 -12.63 -7.80 12.04
C ILE A 126 -13.61 -7.88 13.19
N ALA A 127 -13.23 -8.47 14.33
CA ALA A 127 -14.07 -8.56 15.51
C ALA A 127 -14.52 -7.17 16.00
N ASP A 128 -15.73 -7.12 16.54
CA ASP A 128 -16.31 -5.90 17.13
C ASP A 128 -16.02 -5.80 18.63
N THR A 129 -15.52 -6.86 19.26
CA THR A 129 -15.02 -6.84 20.65
C THR A 129 -13.53 -7.09 20.64
N LEU A 130 -12.75 -6.15 21.17
CA LEU A 130 -11.29 -6.18 21.17
C LEU A 130 -10.75 -5.93 22.58
N PRO A 131 -9.59 -6.49 22.95
CA PRO A 131 -9.02 -6.30 24.28
C PRO A 131 -8.54 -4.85 24.51
N GLU A 132 -8.51 -4.40 25.76
CA GLU A 132 -8.03 -3.04 26.12
C GLU A 132 -6.59 -2.74 25.69
N ASN A 133 -5.79 -3.79 25.53
CA ASN A 133 -4.40 -3.73 25.09
C ASN A 133 -4.20 -4.11 23.62
N LEU A 134 -5.24 -3.98 22.78
CA LEU A 134 -5.12 -4.07 21.33
C LEU A 134 -3.89 -3.26 20.86
N LEU A 135 -3.00 -3.91 20.13
CA LEU A 135 -1.70 -3.33 19.83
C LEU A 135 -1.69 -2.57 18.50
N LYS A 136 -2.40 -3.08 17.50
CA LYS A 136 -2.43 -2.52 16.15
C LYS A 136 -3.70 -2.89 15.41
N ILE A 137 -3.98 -2.09 14.38
CA ILE A 137 -5.01 -2.35 13.38
C ILE A 137 -4.40 -2.31 11.98
N TYR A 138 -5.07 -2.93 11.03
CA TYR A 138 -4.73 -2.86 9.62
C TYR A 138 -5.89 -2.27 8.83
N ILE A 139 -5.60 -1.32 7.97
CA ILE A 139 -6.59 -0.75 7.06
C ILE A 139 -6.25 -1.23 5.66
N SER A 140 -7.14 -2.03 5.08
CA SER A 140 -6.98 -2.61 3.75
C SER A 140 -7.81 -1.85 2.73
N PHE A 141 -7.23 -1.59 1.56
CA PHE A 141 -7.82 -0.84 0.46
C PHE A 141 -7.83 -1.67 -0.82
N ASN A 142 -8.82 -1.44 -1.68
CA ASN A 142 -8.88 -2.10 -3.00
C ASN A 142 -7.92 -1.48 -4.03
N SER A 143 -7.18 -0.43 -3.65
CA SER A 143 -6.33 0.39 -4.51
C SER A 143 -5.13 0.93 -3.75
N PRO A 144 -3.96 1.14 -4.40
CA PRO A 144 -2.83 1.80 -3.79
C PRO A 144 -3.17 3.22 -3.32
N MET A 145 -2.83 3.56 -2.08
CA MET A 145 -3.18 4.83 -1.45
C MET A 145 -2.03 5.86 -1.45
N GLN A 146 -2.39 7.14 -1.31
CA GLN A 146 -1.41 8.19 -1.03
C GLN A 146 -0.79 8.00 0.35
N THR A 147 0.51 8.25 0.40
CA THR A 147 1.36 8.18 1.58
C THR A 147 1.78 9.60 1.96
N GLY A 148 2.18 9.80 3.20
CA GLY A 148 2.59 11.10 3.73
C GLY A 148 1.48 11.72 4.58
N ASN A 149 1.68 11.70 5.89
CA ASN A 149 0.76 12.21 6.90
C ASN A 149 -0.58 11.46 6.95
N VAL A 150 -0.54 10.12 7.01
CA VAL A 150 -1.75 9.29 7.10
C VAL A 150 -2.61 9.56 8.33
N MET A 151 -2.02 10.03 9.43
CA MET A 151 -2.72 10.26 10.70
C MET A 151 -3.80 11.34 10.61
N GLN A 152 -3.69 12.28 9.66
CA GLN A 152 -4.76 13.27 9.43
C GLN A 152 -6.09 12.65 8.97
N TYR A 153 -6.04 11.42 8.42
CA TYR A 153 -7.21 10.73 7.88
C TYR A 153 -7.81 9.71 8.86
N ILE A 154 -7.15 9.44 9.99
CA ILE A 154 -7.52 8.37 10.92
C ILE A 154 -7.80 8.99 12.27
N ARG A 155 -8.98 8.71 12.84
CA ARG A 155 -9.37 9.20 14.16
C ARG A 155 -9.95 8.08 14.99
N VAL A 156 -9.67 8.10 16.29
CA VAL A 156 -10.38 7.29 17.27
C VAL A 156 -11.32 8.22 18.03
N ILE A 157 -12.61 7.87 18.01
CA ILE A 157 -13.68 8.65 18.63
C ILE A 157 -14.23 7.84 19.79
N GLY A 158 -14.27 8.41 21.00
CA GLY A 158 -14.86 7.76 22.16
C GLY A 158 -16.39 7.73 22.09
N GLY A 159 -17.04 6.90 22.91
CA GLY A 159 -18.50 6.71 22.89
C GLY A 159 -19.36 7.96 23.13
N GLN A 160 -18.80 9.06 23.65
CA GLN A 160 -19.48 10.36 23.80
C GLN A 160 -19.33 11.29 22.58
N GLY A 161 -18.60 10.86 21.54
CA GLY A 161 -18.33 11.65 20.34
C GLY A 161 -17.03 12.45 20.40
N ASP A 162 -16.28 12.38 21.51
CA ASP A 162 -15.00 13.07 21.66
C ASP A 162 -13.90 12.40 20.83
N THR A 163 -13.18 13.18 20.02
CA THR A 163 -11.97 12.68 19.35
C THR A 163 -10.87 12.54 20.38
N LEU A 164 -10.26 11.35 20.45
CA LEU A 164 -9.20 11.08 21.40
C LEU A 164 -7.85 11.30 20.75
N GLU A 165 -7.08 12.21 21.35
CA GLU A 165 -5.68 12.43 20.98
C GLU A 165 -4.79 11.34 21.60
N ASP A 166 -3.62 11.12 20.99
CA ASP A 166 -2.55 10.24 21.53
C ASP A 166 -2.96 8.78 21.75
N VAL A 167 -4.03 8.30 21.09
CA VAL A 167 -4.43 6.88 21.08
C VAL A 167 -3.59 6.09 20.06
N LEU A 168 -3.37 6.67 18.89
CA LEU A 168 -2.58 6.08 17.81
C LEU A 168 -1.14 6.60 17.88
N LEU A 169 -0.18 5.73 17.58
CA LEU A 169 1.22 6.13 17.47
C LEU A 169 1.47 6.83 16.14
N GLU A 170 1.86 8.10 16.19
CA GLU A 170 2.39 8.80 15.02
C GLU A 170 3.84 8.36 14.77
N MET A 171 4.08 7.77 13.61
CA MET A 171 5.41 7.33 13.19
C MET A 171 5.93 8.21 12.05
N ASN A 172 7.24 8.47 12.03
CA ASN A 172 7.89 9.18 10.93
C ASN A 172 7.82 8.38 9.62
N GLU A 173 7.89 7.06 9.72
CA GLU A 173 7.77 6.13 8.59
C GLU A 173 6.44 5.39 8.69
N GLU A 174 5.65 5.48 7.62
CA GLU A 174 4.35 4.84 7.52
C GLU A 174 4.51 3.35 7.17
N LEU A 175 3.80 2.49 7.87
CA LEU A 175 3.93 1.04 7.77
C LEU A 175 3.01 0.45 6.70
N TRP A 176 3.26 0.81 5.44
CA TRP A 176 2.57 0.26 4.28
C TRP A 176 3.15 -1.09 3.85
N ASN A 177 2.30 -1.97 3.31
CA ASN A 177 2.78 -3.04 2.44
C ASN A 177 3.37 -2.48 1.13
N GLU A 178 4.09 -3.32 0.38
CA GLU A 178 4.76 -2.94 -0.86
C GLU A 178 3.78 -2.32 -1.89
N GLU A 179 2.57 -2.88 -1.97
CA GLU A 179 1.53 -2.43 -2.89
C GLU A 179 0.81 -1.14 -2.45
N ARG A 180 1.04 -0.68 -1.21
CA ARG A 180 0.34 0.47 -0.58
C ARG A 180 -1.17 0.30 -0.51
N THR A 181 -1.62 -0.95 -0.41
CA THR A 181 -3.02 -1.35 -0.27
C THR A 181 -3.37 -1.76 1.15
N ARG A 182 -2.39 -1.81 2.07
CA ARG A 182 -2.59 -2.13 3.47
C ARG A 182 -1.68 -1.26 4.34
N LEU A 183 -2.27 -0.49 5.24
CA LEU A 183 -1.55 0.28 6.26
C LEU A 183 -1.65 -0.43 7.61
N THR A 184 -0.51 -0.58 8.29
CA THR A 184 -0.47 -0.97 9.70
C THR A 184 -0.47 0.29 10.56
N VAL A 185 -1.38 0.37 11.52
CA VAL A 185 -1.50 1.50 12.45
C VAL A 185 -1.39 0.96 13.87
N TRP A 186 -0.41 1.46 14.61
CA TRP A 186 -0.21 1.06 16.01
C TRP A 186 -1.08 1.93 16.92
N LEU A 187 -1.73 1.30 17.88
CA LEU A 187 -2.15 2.00 19.08
C LEU A 187 -0.88 2.28 19.90
N HIS A 188 -0.86 3.37 20.66
CA HIS A 188 0.36 3.86 21.30
C HIS A 188 1.02 2.78 22.19
N PRO A 189 2.11 2.10 21.76
CA PRO A 189 2.60 0.91 22.45
C PRO A 189 3.15 1.22 23.84
N GLY A 190 3.71 2.43 24.01
CA GLY A 190 4.18 2.93 25.30
C GLY A 190 3.06 3.14 26.34
N ARG A 191 1.80 3.23 25.88
CA ARG A 191 0.60 3.31 26.73
C ARG A 191 0.01 1.92 26.97
N VAL A 192 0.27 0.94 26.11
CA VAL A 192 -0.14 -0.46 26.29
C VAL A 192 0.75 -1.17 27.31
N LYS A 193 2.08 -0.97 27.25
CA LYS A 193 3.04 -1.63 28.13
C LYS A 193 3.04 -1.00 29.53
N ARG A 194 2.79 -1.81 30.55
CA ARG A 194 2.74 -1.37 31.96
C ARG A 194 4.12 -0.99 32.46
N GLY A 195 4.18 0.01 33.35
CA GLY A 195 5.43 0.50 33.94
C GLY A 195 6.31 1.34 33.00
N LEU A 196 5.77 1.77 31.85
CA LEU A 196 6.36 2.82 31.03
C LEU A 196 5.70 4.16 31.35
N ILE A 197 6.50 5.23 31.25
CA ILE A 197 6.06 6.61 31.52
C ILE A 197 4.77 7.00 30.78
N PRO A 198 4.55 6.65 29.49
CA PRO A 198 3.31 7.03 28.81
C PRO A 198 2.07 6.34 29.41
N ASN A 199 2.15 5.04 29.75
CA ASN A 199 1.08 4.33 30.45
C ASN A 199 0.81 4.92 31.84
N GLU A 200 1.85 5.24 32.62
CA GLU A 200 1.69 5.83 33.96
C GLU A 200 1.03 7.22 33.95
N LYS A 201 1.23 7.99 32.87
CA LYS A 201 0.68 9.35 32.73
C LYS A 201 -0.71 9.39 32.10
N SER A 202 -0.95 8.55 31.09
CA SER A 202 -2.14 8.65 30.21
C SER A 202 -2.99 7.38 30.19
N GLY A 203 -2.60 6.34 30.94
CA GLY A 203 -3.29 5.04 30.94
C GLY A 203 -3.22 4.31 29.60
N ASN A 204 -3.99 3.24 29.47
CA ASN A 204 -4.15 2.48 28.23
C ASN A 204 -4.77 3.36 27.12
N PRO A 205 -4.49 3.09 25.83
CA PRO A 205 -5.14 3.79 24.72
C PRO A 205 -6.66 3.56 24.68
N LEU A 206 -7.10 2.37 25.07
CA LEU A 206 -8.49 1.95 25.15
C LEU A 206 -8.81 1.52 26.59
N GLU A 207 -10.06 1.66 27.02
CA GLU A 207 -10.50 1.30 28.37
C GLU A 207 -11.60 0.24 28.32
N GLU A 208 -11.46 -0.81 29.12
CA GLU A 208 -12.44 -1.89 29.27
C GLU A 208 -13.85 -1.35 29.54
N GLY A 209 -14.85 -1.96 28.88
CA GLY A 209 -16.26 -1.63 29.03
C GLY A 209 -16.71 -0.40 28.23
N LYS A 210 -15.81 0.29 27.53
CA LYS A 210 -16.15 1.43 26.66
C LYS A 210 -16.30 1.04 25.19
N THR A 211 -16.95 1.91 24.44
CA THR A 211 -17.10 1.80 22.98
C THR A 211 -16.33 2.92 22.31
N TYR A 212 -15.69 2.59 21.19
CA TYR A 212 -14.95 3.53 20.35
C TYR A 212 -15.31 3.33 18.88
N SER A 213 -15.13 4.38 18.08
CA SER A 213 -15.24 4.34 16.62
C SER A 213 -13.89 4.70 16.00
N ILE A 214 -13.37 3.80 15.15
CA ILE A 214 -12.25 4.09 14.26
C ILE A 214 -12.81 4.69 12.98
N HIS A 215 -12.58 5.98 12.77
CA HIS A 215 -13.07 6.74 11.64
C HIS A 215 -11.95 6.99 10.63
N ILE A 216 -12.20 6.63 9.37
CA ILE A 216 -11.32 6.90 8.23
C ILE A 216 -11.98 7.92 7.31
N SER A 217 -11.29 9.02 7.07
CA SER A 217 -11.82 10.14 6.27
C SER A 217 -11.90 9.80 4.78
N GLY A 218 -13.06 10.07 4.16
CA GLY A 218 -13.27 10.01 2.71
C GLY A 218 -12.35 10.96 1.91
N GLU A 219 -11.72 11.93 2.56
CA GLU A 219 -10.76 12.84 1.93
C GLU A 219 -9.44 12.17 1.55
N TRP A 220 -9.18 10.95 2.04
CA TRP A 220 -7.97 10.21 1.69
C TRP A 220 -8.01 9.77 0.24
N LYS A 221 -6.92 10.03 -0.49
CA LYS A 221 -6.81 9.73 -1.91
C LYS A 221 -6.01 8.47 -2.19
N SER A 222 -6.36 7.77 -3.27
CA SER A 222 -5.50 6.81 -3.93
C SER A 222 -4.21 7.47 -4.44
N GLN A 223 -3.18 6.67 -4.72
CA GLN A 223 -1.96 7.12 -5.41
C GLN A 223 -2.25 7.84 -6.73
N SER A 224 -3.38 7.50 -7.37
CA SER A 224 -3.89 8.14 -8.58
C SER A 224 -4.62 9.48 -8.35
N GLY A 225 -4.75 9.95 -7.12
CA GLY A 225 -5.34 11.24 -6.77
C GLY A 225 -6.86 11.22 -6.55
N VAL A 226 -7.49 10.05 -6.55
CA VAL A 226 -8.95 9.92 -6.41
C VAL A 226 -9.32 9.65 -4.96
N HIS A 227 -10.30 10.37 -4.45
CA HIS A 227 -10.79 10.23 -3.08
C HIS A 227 -11.44 8.86 -2.83
N LEU A 228 -11.43 8.41 -1.58
CA LEU A 228 -12.25 7.28 -1.13
C LEU A 228 -13.72 7.51 -1.50
N SER A 229 -14.43 6.44 -1.86
CA SER A 229 -15.85 6.52 -2.23
C SER A 229 -16.74 7.07 -1.10
N SER A 230 -16.33 6.84 0.14
CA SER A 230 -16.99 7.34 1.36
C SER A 230 -16.01 7.32 2.54
N SER A 231 -16.34 8.06 3.61
CA SER A 231 -15.71 7.84 4.92
C SER A 231 -16.15 6.48 5.48
N PHE A 232 -15.31 5.89 6.32
CA PHE A 232 -15.56 4.59 6.93
C PHE A 232 -15.54 4.68 8.45
N GLU A 233 -16.40 3.92 9.12
CA GLU A 233 -16.45 3.84 10.58
C GLU A 233 -16.49 2.38 11.01
N LYS A 234 -15.52 1.95 11.82
CA LYS A 234 -15.57 0.67 12.55
C LYS A 234 -15.85 0.95 14.01
N ARG A 235 -16.94 0.39 14.54
CA ARG A 235 -17.24 0.44 15.98
C ARG A 235 -16.65 -0.75 16.69
N ILE A 236 -16.07 -0.51 17.86
CA ILE A 236 -15.50 -1.56 18.71
C ILE A 236 -15.98 -1.38 20.15
N PHE A 237 -16.29 -2.49 20.80
CA PHE A 237 -16.44 -2.60 22.24
C PHE A 237 -15.15 -3.14 22.84
N VAL A 238 -14.70 -2.54 23.94
CA VAL A 238 -13.44 -2.92 24.57
C VAL A 238 -13.71 -3.93 25.67
N GLY A 239 -13.24 -5.15 25.45
CA GLY A 239 -13.26 -6.24 26.40
C GLY A 239 -12.12 -6.16 27.42
N PRO A 240 -11.98 -7.19 28.27
CA PRO A 240 -10.92 -7.25 29.26
C PRO A 240 -9.54 -7.30 28.59
N ARG A 241 -8.51 -7.02 29.40
CA ARG A 241 -7.11 -7.15 28.98
C ARG A 241 -6.80 -8.59 28.64
N ASP A 242 -6.06 -8.79 27.57
CA ASP A 242 -5.44 -10.07 27.28
C ASP A 242 -4.03 -10.12 27.89
N GLU A 243 -3.79 -11.13 28.71
CA GLU A 243 -2.53 -11.34 29.41
C GLU A 243 -1.84 -12.66 29.04
N ALA A 244 -2.41 -13.46 28.14
CA ALA A 244 -1.89 -14.79 27.81
C ALA A 244 -1.29 -14.82 26.40
N SER A 245 -0.15 -15.48 26.24
CA SER A 245 0.32 -15.87 24.91
C SER A 245 -0.55 -17.00 24.35
N PRO A 246 -0.79 -17.01 23.02
CA PRO A 246 -1.39 -18.15 22.35
C PRO A 246 -0.57 -19.42 22.60
N ASN A 247 -1.26 -20.53 22.89
CA ASN A 247 -0.59 -21.79 23.17
C ASN A 247 -0.95 -22.85 22.12
N PRO A 248 -0.01 -23.19 21.21
CA PRO A 248 -0.24 -24.20 20.20
C PRO A 248 -0.65 -25.59 20.72
N GLU A 249 -0.31 -25.92 21.97
CA GLU A 249 -0.75 -27.19 22.59
C GLU A 249 -2.26 -27.26 22.83
N ASN A 250 -2.94 -26.11 22.91
CA ASN A 250 -4.39 -26.01 23.07
C ASN A 250 -5.15 -26.01 21.74
N TRP A 251 -4.44 -25.92 20.61
CA TRP A 251 -5.07 -25.85 19.30
C TRP A 251 -5.72 -27.18 18.94
N LYS A 252 -6.93 -27.11 18.38
CA LYS A 252 -7.67 -28.31 17.97
C LYS A 252 -7.39 -28.57 16.50
N ILE A 253 -6.87 -29.75 16.20
CA ILE A 253 -6.54 -30.18 14.85
C ILE A 253 -7.55 -31.23 14.40
N ASN A 254 -8.29 -30.93 13.34
CA ASN A 254 -9.15 -31.89 12.64
C ASN A 254 -8.50 -32.21 11.29
N ALA A 255 -7.93 -33.40 11.17
CA ALA A 255 -7.13 -33.80 10.02
C ALA A 255 -7.80 -34.93 9.24
N GLN A 256 -8.17 -34.63 8.01
CA GLN A 256 -8.73 -35.56 7.03
C GLN A 256 -7.78 -35.66 5.83
N LYS A 257 -8.00 -36.65 4.97
CA LYS A 257 -7.12 -36.89 3.80
C LYS A 257 -7.10 -35.73 2.81
N ASP A 258 -8.21 -35.01 2.68
CA ASP A 258 -8.39 -33.91 1.73
C ASP A 258 -8.24 -32.51 2.37
N ARG A 259 -8.12 -32.40 3.70
CA ARG A 259 -8.00 -31.12 4.42
C ARG A 259 -7.53 -31.29 5.86
N ILE A 260 -6.85 -30.28 6.39
CA ILE A 260 -6.55 -30.16 7.82
C ILE A 260 -7.04 -28.81 8.31
N ILE A 261 -7.91 -28.81 9.31
CA ILE A 261 -8.42 -27.59 9.95
C ILE A 261 -7.76 -27.45 11.31
N ILE A 262 -7.11 -26.32 11.55
CA ILE A 262 -6.49 -25.97 12.83
C ILE A 262 -7.29 -24.82 13.44
N GLN A 263 -7.95 -25.10 14.55
CA GLN A 263 -8.67 -24.14 15.34
C GLN A 263 -7.76 -23.64 16.47
N PHE A 264 -7.44 -22.35 16.45
CA PHE A 264 -6.65 -21.72 17.50
C PHE A 264 -7.46 -21.59 18.79
N ASP A 265 -6.78 -21.49 19.93
CA ASP A 265 -7.40 -21.27 21.25
C ASP A 265 -7.92 -19.84 21.41
N GLU A 266 -7.43 -18.91 20.58
CA GLU A 266 -7.85 -17.53 20.47
C GLU A 266 -7.58 -16.99 19.04
N PRO A 267 -8.18 -15.85 18.63
CA PRO A 267 -7.88 -15.23 17.35
C PRO A 267 -6.42 -14.74 17.25
N LEU A 268 -5.72 -15.12 16.19
CA LEU A 268 -4.39 -14.64 15.87
C LEU A 268 -4.42 -13.47 14.89
N ASP A 269 -3.30 -12.74 14.77
CA ASP A 269 -3.13 -11.67 13.80
C ASP A 269 -3.29 -12.18 12.36
N TYR A 270 -4.43 -11.85 11.75
CA TYR A 270 -4.80 -12.25 10.39
C TYR A 270 -3.74 -11.89 9.33
N VAL A 271 -3.05 -10.76 9.48
CA VAL A 271 -2.04 -10.32 8.51
C VAL A 271 -0.77 -11.15 8.64
N LEU A 272 -0.44 -11.63 9.84
CA LEU A 272 0.67 -12.55 10.04
C LEU A 272 0.34 -13.98 9.61
N LEU A 273 -0.90 -14.43 9.77
CA LEU A 273 -1.36 -15.74 9.29
C LEU A 273 -1.22 -15.84 7.76
N ASN A 274 -0.05 -16.26 7.29
CA ASN A 274 0.24 -16.50 5.89
C ASN A 274 1.03 -17.80 5.72
N ASP A 275 0.96 -18.38 4.53
CA ASP A 275 1.49 -19.71 4.19
C ASP A 275 2.98 -19.90 4.53
N ASN A 276 3.77 -18.81 4.62
CA ASN A 276 5.20 -18.92 4.95
C ASN A 276 5.48 -19.19 6.43
N LEU A 277 4.47 -19.11 7.31
CA LEU A 277 4.63 -19.34 8.75
C LEU A 277 4.22 -20.75 9.17
N PHE A 278 3.84 -21.59 8.21
CA PHE A 278 3.36 -22.95 8.44
C PHE A 278 4.00 -23.92 7.45
N ALA A 279 4.31 -25.13 7.91
CA ALA A 279 4.69 -26.23 7.02
C ALA A 279 4.21 -27.57 7.59
N ILE A 280 3.70 -28.44 6.72
CA ILE A 280 3.26 -29.78 7.10
C ILE A 280 4.24 -30.81 6.54
N TYR A 281 4.60 -31.79 7.36
CA TYR A 281 5.54 -32.84 7.04
C TYR A 281 4.92 -34.20 7.32
N ASP A 282 5.25 -35.20 6.49
CA ASP A 282 5.02 -36.60 6.83
C ASP A 282 5.99 -37.12 7.91
N ASP A 283 5.79 -38.37 8.29
CA ASP A 283 6.63 -39.13 9.24
C ASP A 283 8.10 -39.28 8.79
N HIS A 284 8.39 -39.07 7.50
CA HIS A 284 9.73 -39.08 6.92
C HIS A 284 10.33 -37.67 6.78
N HIS A 285 9.70 -36.65 7.38
CA HIS A 285 10.10 -35.23 7.30
C HIS A 285 10.08 -34.67 5.87
N LYS A 286 9.26 -35.22 4.99
CA LYS A 286 9.02 -34.65 3.67
C LYS A 286 7.85 -33.68 3.73
N VAL A 287 8.05 -32.49 3.16
CA VAL A 287 7.01 -31.46 3.08
C VAL A 287 5.83 -31.96 2.25
N ILE A 288 4.63 -31.81 2.79
CA ILE A 288 3.36 -31.99 2.09
C ILE A 288 3.01 -30.68 1.39
N GLN A 289 2.89 -30.74 0.06
CA GLN A 289 2.50 -29.59 -0.75
C GLN A 289 0.99 -29.36 -0.66
N GLY A 290 0.60 -28.09 -0.63
CA GLY A 290 -0.78 -27.66 -0.53
C GLY A 290 -0.85 -26.15 -0.33
N LYS A 291 -2.05 -25.67 0.01
CA LYS A 291 -2.33 -24.25 0.25
C LYS A 291 -2.95 -24.07 1.61
N PHE A 292 -2.64 -22.96 2.27
CA PHE A 292 -3.38 -22.55 3.44
C PHE A 292 -4.45 -21.54 3.04
N ASP A 293 -5.64 -21.73 3.58
CA ASP A 293 -6.72 -20.75 3.59
C ASP A 293 -6.91 -20.26 5.01
N VAL A 294 -7.04 -18.95 5.17
CA VAL A 294 -7.03 -18.29 6.48
C VAL A 294 -8.42 -17.73 6.72
N GLU A 295 -9.03 -18.14 7.82
CA GLU A 295 -10.29 -17.58 8.23
C GLU A 295 -10.10 -16.10 8.59
N ARG A 296 -10.94 -15.21 8.04
CA ARG A 296 -10.79 -13.76 8.21
C ARG A 296 -10.86 -13.28 9.66
N SER A 297 -11.46 -14.05 10.55
CA SER A 297 -11.50 -13.78 11.99
C SER A 297 -10.14 -13.99 12.67
N GLY A 298 -9.21 -14.69 12.00
CA GLY A 298 -7.94 -15.13 12.56
C GLY A 298 -8.09 -16.32 13.52
N GLN A 299 -9.27 -16.94 13.60
CA GLN A 299 -9.59 -17.96 14.60
C GLN A 299 -9.22 -19.38 14.15
N SER A 300 -9.05 -19.60 12.83
CA SER A 300 -8.62 -20.87 12.26
C SER A 300 -7.86 -20.71 10.94
N ILE A 301 -7.12 -21.77 10.58
CA ILE A 301 -6.56 -21.96 9.24
C ILE A 301 -6.95 -23.35 8.72
N THR A 302 -7.11 -23.45 7.40
CA THR A 302 -7.37 -24.71 6.71
C THR A 302 -6.24 -24.98 5.72
N PHE A 303 -5.57 -26.11 5.85
CA PHE A 303 -4.65 -26.61 4.84
C PHE A 303 -5.37 -27.54 3.88
N ILE A 304 -5.20 -27.30 2.57
CA ILE A 304 -5.71 -28.14 1.49
C ILE A 304 -4.50 -28.73 0.75
N PRO A 305 -4.22 -30.03 0.88
CA PRO A 305 -3.10 -30.67 0.21
C PRO A 305 -3.35 -30.77 -1.31
N ASP A 306 -2.27 -30.72 -2.09
CA ASP A 306 -2.35 -30.89 -3.56
C ASP A 306 -2.75 -32.33 -3.96
N GLN A 307 -2.54 -33.29 -3.06
CA GLN A 307 -2.88 -34.70 -3.22
C GLN A 307 -3.45 -35.25 -1.90
N GLU A 308 -4.41 -36.17 -1.98
CA GLU A 308 -4.96 -36.81 -0.78
C GLU A 308 -3.85 -37.41 0.10
N MET A 309 -3.88 -37.03 1.38
CA MET A 309 -2.96 -37.52 2.39
C MET A 309 -3.28 -38.97 2.74
N ARG A 310 -2.25 -39.69 3.23
CA ARG A 310 -2.43 -41.03 3.74
C ARG A 310 -2.96 -40.96 5.16
N GLN A 311 -3.62 -42.02 5.60
CA GLN A 311 -3.97 -42.19 7.01
C GLN A 311 -2.68 -42.53 7.78
N ASP A 312 -2.02 -41.51 8.32
CA ASP A 312 -0.70 -41.61 8.92
C ASP A 312 -0.44 -40.46 9.92
N LYS A 313 0.73 -40.47 10.55
CA LYS A 313 1.21 -39.41 11.44
C LYS A 313 1.87 -38.29 10.63
N TYR A 314 1.57 -37.06 11.04
CA TYR A 314 2.10 -35.86 10.43
C TYR A 314 2.58 -34.87 11.50
N LEU A 315 3.45 -33.97 11.08
CA LEU A 315 3.99 -32.89 11.88
C LEU A 315 3.62 -31.57 11.22
N MET A 316 3.27 -30.58 12.02
CA MET A 316 3.15 -29.20 11.57
C MET A 316 4.20 -28.36 12.28
N GLU A 317 5.00 -27.64 11.51
CA GLU A 317 5.85 -26.58 11.99
C GLU A 317 5.11 -25.24 11.92
N VAL A 318 5.17 -24.49 13.02
CA VAL A 318 4.54 -23.18 13.18
C VAL A 318 5.59 -22.18 13.62
N TYR A 319 5.80 -21.13 12.86
CA TYR A 319 6.78 -20.11 13.23
C TYR A 319 6.31 -19.31 14.46
N SER A 320 7.19 -19.23 15.45
CA SER A 320 6.89 -18.61 16.76
C SER A 320 6.69 -17.10 16.74
N ILE A 321 6.93 -16.45 15.59
CA ILE A 321 6.68 -15.02 15.38
C ILE A 321 5.19 -14.70 15.22
N LEU A 322 4.34 -15.72 15.02
CA LEU A 322 2.89 -15.54 15.08
C LEU A 322 2.49 -14.95 16.43
N GLU A 323 1.56 -14.00 16.38
CA GLU A 323 1.09 -13.27 17.54
C GLU A 323 -0.44 -13.09 17.49
N ASP A 324 -1.01 -12.78 18.64
CA ASP A 324 -2.42 -12.40 18.82
C ASP A 324 -2.67 -10.91 18.53
N PHE A 325 -3.86 -10.41 18.88
CA PHE A 325 -4.23 -9.00 18.69
C PHE A 325 -3.46 -8.01 19.59
N VAL A 326 -2.83 -8.49 20.65
CA VAL A 326 -2.10 -7.68 21.63
C VAL A 326 -0.59 -7.82 21.52
N GLY A 327 -0.12 -8.58 20.53
CA GLY A 327 1.29 -8.81 20.22
C GLY A 327 1.97 -9.85 21.08
N ASN A 328 1.23 -10.68 21.83
CA ASN A 328 1.84 -11.83 22.48
C ASN A 328 2.13 -12.87 21.40
N ASN A 329 3.38 -13.30 21.31
CA ASN A 329 3.79 -14.34 20.38
C ASN A 329 3.83 -15.71 21.07
N LEU A 330 4.09 -16.77 20.30
CA LEU A 330 4.09 -18.16 20.80
C LEU A 330 5.20 -18.46 21.83
N ASN A 331 6.12 -17.53 22.08
CA ASN A 331 7.17 -17.67 23.09
C ASN A 331 6.94 -16.79 24.33
N HIS A 332 6.26 -15.65 24.19
CA HIS A 332 6.11 -14.69 25.28
C HIS A 332 5.07 -13.59 25.03
N GLU A 333 4.60 -13.04 26.14
CA GLU A 333 3.72 -11.87 26.22
C GLU A 333 4.42 -10.58 25.76
N PHE A 334 3.70 -9.70 25.10
CA PHE A 334 4.16 -8.36 24.74
C PHE A 334 4.45 -7.49 25.99
N ASP A 335 3.55 -7.55 26.96
CA ASP A 335 3.61 -6.77 28.21
C ASP A 335 4.37 -7.48 29.34
N ARG A 336 5.37 -8.31 29.00
CA ARG A 336 6.27 -8.87 30.02
C ARG A 336 7.27 -7.84 30.53
N ARG A 337 7.67 -7.99 31.79
CA ARG A 337 8.95 -7.42 32.27
C ARG A 337 10.09 -8.21 31.64
N VAL A 338 11.22 -7.56 31.34
CA VAL A 338 12.38 -8.26 30.79
C VAL A 338 13.09 -9.00 31.92
N ASP A 339 12.68 -10.24 32.18
CA ASP A 339 13.40 -11.19 33.01
C ASP A 339 14.12 -12.23 32.15
N ARG A 340 15.35 -12.57 32.56
CA ARG A 340 16.21 -13.51 31.83
C ARG A 340 15.77 -14.93 32.17
N GLY A 341 15.24 -15.69 31.21
CA GLY A 341 14.97 -17.12 31.47
C GLY A 341 14.29 -17.95 30.38
N ASN A 342 13.57 -17.37 29.42
CA ASN A 342 12.78 -18.20 28.50
C ASN A 342 13.61 -18.71 27.31
N VAL A 343 13.47 -20.01 27.04
CA VAL A 343 14.01 -20.65 25.83
C VAL A 343 13.10 -20.27 24.66
N GLU A 344 13.52 -19.29 23.88
CA GLU A 344 12.81 -18.90 22.66
C GLU A 344 13.15 -19.90 21.54
N THR A 345 12.12 -20.58 21.04
CA THR A 345 12.22 -21.48 19.89
C THR A 345 11.75 -20.74 18.65
N LYS A 346 12.46 -20.85 17.51
CA LYS A 346 12.02 -20.25 16.25
C LYS A 346 10.69 -20.83 15.75
N VAL A 347 10.46 -22.11 16.01
CA VAL A 347 9.34 -22.89 15.50
C VAL A 347 8.75 -23.72 16.64
N LYS A 348 7.43 -23.85 16.66
CA LYS A 348 6.66 -24.80 17.47
C LYS A 348 6.24 -25.98 16.60
N VAL A 349 6.27 -27.19 17.14
CA VAL A 349 5.94 -28.41 16.40
C VAL A 349 4.69 -29.05 16.98
N LEU A 350 3.65 -29.19 16.16
CA LEU A 350 2.42 -29.90 16.49
C LEU A 350 2.43 -31.27 15.82
N LYS A 351 1.91 -32.28 16.50
CA LYS A 351 1.81 -33.65 15.97
C LYS A 351 0.35 -34.03 15.88
N PHE A 352 -0.05 -34.63 14.77
CA PHE A 352 -1.43 -35.08 14.55
C PHE A 352 -1.47 -36.32 13.67
N VAL A 353 -2.64 -36.95 13.60
CA VAL A 353 -2.91 -38.11 12.77
C VAL A 353 -4.00 -37.73 11.78
N VAL A 354 -3.79 -38.03 10.50
CA VAL A 354 -4.85 -37.94 9.48
C VAL A 354 -5.70 -39.18 9.58
N GLU A 355 -7.03 -39.01 9.67
CA GLU A 355 -8.01 -40.11 9.74
C GLU A 355 -8.37 -40.71 8.37
#